data_AF-A0A951AIM8-F1
#
_entry.id   AF-A0A951AIM8-F1
#
_cell.length_a   1.000
_cell.length_b   1.000
_cell.length_c   1.000
_cell.angle_alpha   90.00
_cell.angle_beta   90.00
_cell.angle_gamma   90.00
#
_symmetry.space_group_name_H-M   'P 1'
#
loop_
_entity.id
_entity.type
_entity.pdbx_description
1 polymer ?
#
loop_
_entity_poly.entity_id
_entity_poly.type
_entity_poly.pdbx_seq_one_letter_code
_entity_poly.pdbx_strand_id
1 'polypeptide(L)'
;ITTDVSWLELSDLNHPLLRRMTIEAPGTYHHSLVVANLAEAAGEKIGANATMCRVCAYFHDVGKLVKPEYFTENMSFERNPHDDLAPTMSALIIIAHVKEGVDLALKNKLNQRIIDIIQEHHGTSLVYYFFQRALQQQGDARAGGKIMNIREEDIPEVQEESFRYPGPKPQTKESAIVSLADIVESASRSLEKPTPQKIEQLVNELIEERIADGQLDECDLTLGELRKIAERFRFTLMTMLHTRIAYPKGDSKFTPTFDEERMRPDVMASLRKPASAPPVSAA
;
A
#
# COMPACT_ATOMS: atom_id res chain seq x y z
N ILE A 1 -5.64 -15.13 -26.56
CA ILE A 1 -5.68 -16.07 -25.41
C ILE A 1 -4.32 -15.99 -24.75
N THR A 2 -4.22 -15.38 -23.57
CA THR A 2 -2.99 -15.33 -22.76
C THR A 2 -2.88 -16.67 -22.01
N THR A 3 -1.74 -17.35 -22.09
CA THR A 3 -1.46 -18.58 -21.33
C THR A 3 -0.65 -18.24 -20.07
N ASP A 4 -0.58 -19.16 -19.10
CA ASP A 4 0.23 -18.95 -17.89
C ASP A 4 1.72 -18.68 -18.18
N VAL A 5 2.23 -19.22 -19.30
CA VAL A 5 3.57 -18.91 -19.81
C VAL A 5 3.72 -17.43 -20.17
N SER A 6 2.69 -16.83 -20.78
CA SER A 6 2.69 -15.40 -21.13
C SER A 6 2.57 -14.51 -19.89
N TRP A 7 1.91 -14.95 -18.82
CA TRP A 7 1.88 -14.23 -17.56
C TRP A 7 3.22 -14.25 -16.83
N LEU A 8 3.94 -15.37 -16.90
CA LEU A 8 5.28 -15.46 -16.34
C LEU A 8 6.25 -14.49 -17.04
N GLU A 9 6.17 -14.37 -18.37
CA GLU A 9 6.93 -13.38 -19.14
C GLU A 9 6.59 -11.94 -18.74
N LEU A 10 5.30 -11.64 -18.52
CA LEU A 10 4.83 -10.33 -18.06
C LEU A 10 5.11 -10.06 -16.57
N SER A 11 5.60 -11.05 -15.82
CA SER A 11 6.03 -10.87 -14.44
C SER A 11 7.42 -10.25 -14.29
N ASP A 12 8.09 -9.97 -15.41
CA ASP A 12 9.35 -9.24 -15.42
C ASP A 12 9.17 -7.78 -14.95
N LEU A 13 9.69 -7.50 -13.76
CA LEU A 13 9.69 -6.17 -13.15
C LEU A 13 10.58 -5.16 -13.88
N ASN A 14 11.32 -5.58 -14.93
CA ASN A 14 12.10 -4.67 -15.77
C ASN A 14 11.28 -3.90 -16.80
N HIS A 15 9.97 -4.10 -16.88
CA HIS A 15 9.10 -3.34 -17.78
C HIS A 15 9.32 -1.81 -17.61
N PRO A 16 9.41 -1.01 -18.71
CA PRO A 16 9.71 0.42 -18.63
C PRO A 16 8.82 1.22 -17.67
N LEU A 17 7.52 0.95 -17.64
CA LEU A 17 6.60 1.60 -16.69
C LEU A 17 6.92 1.29 -15.22
N LEU A 18 7.26 0.03 -14.90
CA LEU A 18 7.60 -0.36 -13.53
C LEU A 18 8.94 0.26 -13.11
N ARG A 19 9.92 0.30 -14.02
CA ARG A 19 11.18 1.01 -13.79
C ARG A 19 10.99 2.50 -13.53
N ARG A 20 10.11 3.15 -14.29
CA ARG A 20 9.72 4.54 -14.03
C ARG A 20 9.09 4.69 -12.67
N MET A 21 8.15 3.82 -12.30
CA MET A 21 7.48 3.87 -10.99
C MET A 21 8.47 3.74 -9.84
N THR A 22 9.47 2.87 -9.94
CA THR A 22 10.53 2.75 -8.93
C THR A 22 11.30 4.06 -8.69
N ILE A 23 11.45 4.91 -9.72
CA ILE A 23 12.23 6.14 -9.66
C ILE A 23 11.35 7.36 -9.34
N GLU A 24 10.21 7.48 -10.03
CA GLU A 24 9.31 8.64 -10.01
C GLU A 24 8.26 8.55 -8.89
N ALA A 25 7.82 7.33 -8.54
CA ALA A 25 6.76 7.07 -7.55
C ALA A 25 7.09 5.83 -6.66
N PRO A 26 8.20 5.85 -5.91
CA PRO A 26 8.72 4.68 -5.20
C PRO A 26 7.76 4.13 -4.14
N GLY A 27 6.94 4.98 -3.53
CA GLY A 27 5.91 4.58 -2.57
C GLY A 27 4.82 3.76 -3.24
N THR A 28 4.31 4.23 -4.38
CA THR A 28 3.33 3.50 -5.20
C THR A 28 3.90 2.19 -5.73
N TYR A 29 5.16 2.17 -6.13
CA TYR A 29 5.83 0.93 -6.54
C TYR A 29 5.87 -0.09 -5.39
N HIS A 30 6.27 0.35 -4.20
CA HIS A 30 6.30 -0.53 -3.03
C HIS A 30 4.91 -1.04 -2.65
N HIS A 31 3.91 -0.16 -2.63
CA HIS A 31 2.51 -0.51 -2.44
C HIS A 31 2.06 -1.60 -3.44
N SER A 32 2.30 -1.39 -4.74
CA SER A 32 1.93 -2.34 -5.80
C SER A 32 2.55 -3.73 -5.61
N LEU A 33 3.79 -3.82 -5.09
CA LEU A 33 4.43 -5.10 -4.77
C LEU A 33 3.73 -5.83 -3.60
N VAL A 34 3.29 -5.10 -2.58
CA VAL A 34 2.57 -5.67 -1.44
C VAL A 34 1.18 -6.14 -1.87
N VAL A 35 0.46 -5.33 -2.64
CA VAL A 35 -0.83 -5.69 -3.25
C VAL A 35 -0.67 -6.94 -4.12
N ALA A 36 0.38 -7.03 -4.93
CA ALA A 36 0.64 -8.21 -5.75
C ALA A 36 0.82 -9.49 -4.93
N ASN A 37 1.54 -9.42 -3.80
CA ASN A 37 1.72 -10.56 -2.89
C ASN A 37 0.40 -10.98 -2.22
N LEU A 38 -0.44 -10.02 -1.81
CA LEU A 38 -1.77 -10.27 -1.25
C LEU A 38 -2.68 -10.93 -2.31
N ALA A 39 -2.72 -10.35 -3.50
CA ALA A 39 -3.59 -10.79 -4.60
C ALA A 39 -3.21 -12.17 -5.15
N GLU A 40 -1.91 -12.45 -5.34
CA GLU A 40 -1.42 -13.78 -5.75
C GLU A 40 -1.84 -14.85 -4.75
N ALA A 41 -1.55 -14.60 -3.47
CA ALA A 41 -1.85 -15.49 -2.37
C ALA A 41 -3.35 -15.80 -2.26
N ALA A 42 -4.21 -14.78 -2.41
CA ALA A 42 -5.66 -14.94 -2.38
C ALA A 42 -6.20 -15.67 -3.62
N GLY A 43 -5.67 -15.35 -4.80
CA GLY A 43 -6.02 -16.03 -6.05
C GLY A 43 -5.72 -17.53 -6.00
N GLU A 44 -4.53 -17.90 -5.52
CA GLU A 44 -4.14 -19.31 -5.32
C GLU A 44 -5.10 -20.02 -4.37
N LYS A 45 -5.49 -19.36 -3.27
CA LYS A 45 -6.35 -19.95 -2.24
C LYS A 45 -7.75 -20.31 -2.74
N ILE A 46 -8.28 -19.57 -3.71
CA ILE A 46 -9.62 -19.84 -4.27
C ILE A 46 -9.59 -20.52 -5.64
N GLY A 47 -8.39 -20.77 -6.21
CA GLY A 47 -8.23 -21.36 -7.53
C GLY A 47 -8.49 -20.40 -8.69
N ALA A 48 -8.35 -19.09 -8.48
CA ALA A 48 -8.33 -18.08 -9.54
C ALA A 48 -6.94 -18.01 -10.19
N ASN A 49 -6.76 -17.23 -11.27
CA ASN A 49 -5.45 -17.08 -11.90
C ASN A 49 -4.50 -16.21 -11.04
N ALA A 50 -3.79 -16.85 -10.11
CA ALA A 50 -2.89 -16.19 -9.16
C ALA A 50 -1.78 -15.38 -9.84
N THR A 51 -1.18 -15.90 -10.91
CA THR A 51 -0.10 -15.21 -11.64
C THR A 51 -0.64 -13.96 -12.34
N MET A 52 -1.84 -14.03 -12.92
CA MET A 52 -2.51 -12.86 -13.50
C MET A 52 -2.80 -11.80 -12.42
N CYS A 53 -3.34 -12.19 -11.26
CA CYS A 53 -3.55 -11.28 -10.13
C CYS A 53 -2.25 -10.54 -9.76
N ARG A 54 -1.15 -11.28 -9.64
CA ARG A 54 0.17 -10.73 -9.30
C ARG A 54 0.63 -9.70 -10.32
N VAL A 55 0.62 -10.08 -11.60
CA VAL A 55 1.09 -9.24 -12.69
C VAL A 55 0.23 -7.99 -12.80
N CYS A 56 -1.09 -8.11 -12.77
CA CYS A 56 -1.99 -6.97 -12.89
C CYS A 56 -1.83 -6.00 -11.70
N ALA A 57 -1.63 -6.51 -10.49
CA ALA A 57 -1.35 -5.68 -9.32
C ALA A 57 -0.05 -4.87 -9.44
N TYR A 58 0.97 -5.30 -10.18
CA TYR A 58 2.15 -4.45 -10.43
C TYR A 58 1.82 -3.17 -11.20
N PHE A 59 0.77 -3.21 -12.03
CA PHE A 59 0.43 -2.13 -12.93
C PHE A 59 -0.82 -1.34 -12.53
N HIS A 60 -1.64 -1.85 -11.60
CA HIS A 60 -2.97 -1.27 -11.30
C HIS A 60 -2.93 0.25 -11.06
N ASP A 61 -1.83 0.72 -10.46
CA ASP A 61 -1.62 2.08 -10.00
C ASP A 61 -0.68 2.92 -10.89
N VAL A 62 -0.29 2.43 -12.08
CA VAL A 62 0.71 3.12 -12.94
C VAL A 62 0.29 4.52 -13.35
N GLY A 63 -0.98 4.86 -13.28
CA GLY A 63 -1.47 6.22 -13.55
C GLY A 63 -0.94 7.26 -12.56
N LYS A 64 -0.63 6.87 -11.32
CA LYS A 64 -0.05 7.77 -10.31
C LYS A 64 1.29 8.36 -10.75
N LEU A 65 1.97 7.76 -11.74
CA LEU A 65 3.16 8.33 -12.40
C LEU A 65 2.95 9.72 -12.99
N VAL A 66 1.72 10.11 -13.33
CA VAL A 66 1.46 11.42 -13.94
C VAL A 66 1.58 12.55 -12.91
N LYS A 67 1.18 12.29 -11.65
CA LYS A 67 1.21 13.26 -10.54
C LYS A 67 1.58 12.58 -9.21
N PRO A 68 2.80 12.01 -9.06
CA PRO A 68 3.15 11.20 -7.89
C PRO A 68 2.98 11.93 -6.56
N GLU A 69 3.29 13.23 -6.54
CA GLU A 69 3.26 14.10 -5.36
C GLU A 69 1.87 14.26 -4.72
N TYR A 70 0.80 13.92 -5.44
CA TYR A 70 -0.57 13.94 -4.93
C TYR A 70 -1.02 12.61 -4.31
N PHE A 71 -0.14 11.61 -4.21
CA PHE A 71 -0.45 10.33 -3.57
C PHE A 71 0.36 10.16 -2.30
N THR A 72 -0.33 9.87 -1.19
CA THR A 72 0.22 9.94 0.18
C THR A 72 1.46 9.08 0.38
N GLU A 73 1.56 7.94 -0.31
CA GLU A 73 2.69 7.04 -0.26
C GLU A 73 3.96 7.61 -0.88
N ASN A 74 3.85 8.65 -1.72
CA ASN A 74 4.97 9.35 -2.35
C ASN A 74 5.20 10.77 -1.82
N MET A 75 4.30 11.28 -0.98
CA MET A 75 4.40 12.65 -0.44
C MET A 75 5.63 12.81 0.45
N SER A 76 6.28 13.97 0.36
CA SER A 76 7.28 14.38 1.33
C SER A 76 6.60 14.86 2.62
N PHE A 77 7.27 14.70 3.77
CA PHE A 77 6.73 15.09 5.07
C PHE A 77 6.55 16.61 5.26
N GLU A 78 7.02 17.43 4.33
CA GLU A 78 7.12 18.87 4.49
C GLU A 78 5.83 19.62 4.11
N ARG A 79 5.07 19.12 3.13
CA ARG A 79 3.84 19.79 2.65
C ARG A 79 2.90 18.80 1.97
N ASN A 80 1.62 18.84 2.32
CA ASN A 80 0.57 18.11 1.61
C ASN A 80 -0.05 19.02 0.52
N PRO A 81 0.08 18.70 -0.78
CA PRO A 81 -0.43 19.55 -1.86
C PRO A 81 -1.95 19.63 -1.90
N HIS A 82 -2.67 18.74 -1.21
CA HIS A 82 -4.14 18.81 -1.09
C HIS A 82 -4.62 19.86 -0.09
N ASP A 83 -3.75 20.42 0.74
CA ASP A 83 -4.12 21.47 1.69
C ASP A 83 -4.53 22.75 0.95
N ASP A 84 -3.90 23.00 -0.21
CA ASP A 84 -4.13 24.18 -1.05
C ASP A 84 -5.24 23.99 -2.10
N LEU A 85 -5.90 22.84 -2.11
CA LEU A 85 -6.93 22.48 -3.09
C LEU A 85 -8.32 22.39 -2.47
N ALA A 86 -9.32 22.75 -3.26
CA ALA A 86 -10.70 22.39 -2.96
C ALA A 86 -10.84 20.86 -2.94
N PRO A 87 -11.68 20.27 -2.05
CA PRO A 87 -11.84 18.83 -1.97
C PRO A 87 -12.27 18.18 -3.29
N THR A 88 -13.11 18.86 -4.08
CA THR A 88 -13.51 18.42 -5.42
C THR A 88 -12.31 18.33 -6.37
N MET A 89 -11.39 19.30 -6.36
CA MET A 89 -10.17 19.27 -7.17
C MET A 89 -9.24 18.14 -6.74
N SER A 90 -9.10 17.92 -5.45
CA SER A 90 -8.34 16.79 -4.91
C SER A 90 -8.94 15.45 -5.35
N ALA A 91 -10.26 15.29 -5.23
CA ALA A 91 -10.96 14.08 -5.68
C ALA A 91 -10.76 13.85 -7.19
N LEU A 92 -10.86 14.91 -8.02
CA LEU A 92 -10.60 14.80 -9.46
C LEU A 92 -9.18 14.33 -9.78
N ILE A 93 -8.16 14.82 -9.06
CA ILE A 93 -6.77 14.36 -9.24
C ILE A 93 -6.63 12.89 -8.86
N ILE A 94 -7.20 12.50 -7.72
CA ILE A 94 -7.16 11.11 -7.27
C ILE A 94 -7.90 10.21 -8.27
N ILE A 95 -9.12 10.56 -8.69
CA ILE A 95 -9.88 9.74 -9.65
C ILE A 95 -9.19 9.63 -11.01
N ALA A 96 -8.49 10.68 -11.45
CA ALA A 96 -7.85 10.72 -12.75
C ALA A 96 -6.75 9.65 -12.95
N HIS A 97 -6.12 9.14 -11.88
CA HIS A 97 -5.06 8.16 -12.02
C HIS A 97 -5.53 6.88 -12.73
N VAL A 98 -6.80 6.50 -12.58
CA VAL A 98 -7.36 5.34 -13.29
C VAL A 98 -7.29 5.55 -14.81
N LYS A 99 -7.80 6.69 -15.28
CA LYS A 99 -7.79 7.04 -16.72
C LYS A 99 -6.36 7.22 -17.24
N GLU A 100 -5.52 7.90 -16.47
CA GLU A 100 -4.11 8.10 -16.79
C GLU A 100 -3.35 6.76 -16.87
N GLY A 101 -3.69 5.81 -16.00
CA GLY A 101 -3.16 4.47 -15.98
C GLY A 101 -3.56 3.67 -17.22
N VAL A 102 -4.84 3.72 -17.61
CA VAL A 102 -5.34 3.12 -18.85
C VAL A 102 -4.60 3.71 -20.07
N ASP A 103 -4.45 5.03 -20.14
CA ASP A 103 -3.73 5.70 -21.23
C ASP A 103 -2.25 5.27 -21.30
N LEU A 104 -1.57 5.16 -20.15
CA LEU A 104 -0.19 4.67 -20.08
C LEU A 104 -0.09 3.20 -20.49
N ALA A 105 -1.01 2.35 -20.04
CA ALA A 105 -1.06 0.94 -20.36
C ALA A 105 -1.28 0.70 -21.87
N LEU A 106 -2.19 1.44 -22.49
CA LEU A 106 -2.45 1.40 -23.93
C LEU A 106 -1.21 1.84 -24.74
N LYS A 107 -0.57 2.95 -24.35
CA LYS A 107 0.67 3.44 -25.02
C LYS A 107 1.80 2.42 -24.95
N ASN A 108 1.87 1.65 -23.88
CA ASN A 108 2.88 0.61 -23.68
C ASN A 108 2.42 -0.77 -24.15
N LYS A 109 1.24 -0.87 -24.78
CA LYS A 109 0.69 -2.12 -25.33
C LYS A 109 0.59 -3.24 -24.30
N LEU A 110 0.21 -2.89 -23.07
CA LEU A 110 -0.02 -3.89 -22.03
C LEU A 110 -1.19 -4.81 -22.40
N ASN A 111 -1.22 -6.00 -21.79
CA ASN A 111 -2.30 -6.95 -21.98
C ASN A 111 -3.65 -6.33 -21.60
N GLN A 112 -4.71 -6.63 -22.36
CA GLN A 112 -6.06 -6.12 -22.08
C GLN A 112 -6.50 -6.37 -20.63
N ARG A 113 -6.17 -7.54 -20.06
CA ARG A 113 -6.53 -7.85 -18.66
C ARG A 113 -5.85 -6.94 -17.63
N ILE A 114 -4.65 -6.43 -17.93
CA ILE A 114 -3.99 -5.42 -17.09
C ILE A 114 -4.73 -4.10 -17.20
N ILE A 115 -5.11 -3.70 -18.42
CA ILE A 115 -5.88 -2.47 -18.68
C ILE A 115 -7.23 -2.52 -17.96
N ASP A 116 -7.94 -3.65 -18.05
CA ASP A 116 -9.22 -3.88 -17.39
C ASP A 116 -9.08 -3.69 -15.86
N ILE A 117 -8.06 -4.31 -15.24
CA ILE A 117 -7.83 -4.19 -13.78
C ILE A 117 -7.41 -2.77 -13.38
N ILE A 118 -6.61 -2.07 -14.17
CA ILE A 118 -6.33 -0.64 -13.91
C ILE A 118 -7.64 0.15 -13.90
N GLN A 119 -8.57 -0.14 -14.82
CA GLN A 119 -9.86 0.55 -14.87
C GLN A 119 -10.80 0.18 -13.72
N GLU A 120 -10.79 -1.09 -13.31
CA GLU A 120 -11.79 -1.68 -12.42
C GLU A 120 -11.41 -1.69 -10.93
N HIS A 121 -10.12 -1.58 -10.57
CA HIS A 121 -9.67 -1.90 -9.20
C HIS A 121 -10.29 -1.02 -8.10
N HIS A 122 -10.72 0.20 -8.40
CA HIS A 122 -11.53 0.99 -7.45
C HIS A 122 -13.04 0.82 -7.63
N GLY A 123 -13.49 0.30 -8.77
CA GLY A 123 -14.89 0.17 -9.12
C GLY A 123 -15.57 1.53 -9.19
N THR A 124 -16.67 1.66 -8.45
CA THR A 124 -17.42 2.92 -8.30
C THR A 124 -17.31 3.46 -6.87
N SER A 125 -16.24 3.11 -6.15
CA SER A 125 -16.08 3.48 -4.75
C SER A 125 -16.00 4.99 -4.57
N LEU A 126 -16.31 5.43 -3.36
CA LEU A 126 -16.28 6.82 -2.98
C LEU A 126 -14.87 7.23 -2.51
N VAL A 127 -14.36 8.35 -3.00
CA VAL A 127 -13.16 9.01 -2.46
C VAL A 127 -13.55 9.70 -1.14
N TYR A 128 -13.73 8.87 -0.11
CA TYR A 128 -14.43 9.20 1.13
C TYR A 128 -13.84 10.40 1.87
N TYR A 129 -12.51 10.47 2.01
CA TYR A 129 -11.85 11.56 2.73
C TYR A 129 -12.20 12.94 2.15
N PHE A 130 -12.10 13.10 0.83
CA PHE A 130 -12.40 14.38 0.19
C PHE A 130 -13.90 14.67 0.13
N PHE A 131 -14.74 13.64 0.04
CA PHE A 131 -16.19 13.81 0.17
C PHE A 131 -16.58 14.34 1.55
N GLN A 132 -16.05 13.74 2.63
CA GLN A 132 -16.28 14.22 4.00
C GLN A 132 -15.76 15.63 4.22
N ARG A 133 -14.56 15.94 3.70
CA ARG A 133 -14.00 17.30 3.75
C ARG A 133 -14.88 18.31 2.99
N ALA A 134 -15.50 17.92 1.88
CA ALA A 134 -16.45 18.75 1.15
C ALA A 134 -17.74 19.01 1.95
N LEU A 135 -18.32 17.96 2.56
CA LEU A 135 -19.50 18.07 3.43
C LEU A 135 -19.22 18.97 4.64
N GLN A 136 -18.04 18.84 5.24
CA GLN A 136 -17.61 19.69 6.34
C GLN A 136 -17.53 21.15 5.91
N GLN A 137 -16.85 21.44 4.79
CA GLN A 137 -16.75 22.81 4.26
C GLN A 137 -18.12 23.40 3.92
N GLN A 138 -19.04 22.59 3.40
CA GLN A 138 -20.42 23.00 3.15
C GLN A 138 -21.16 23.33 4.46
N GLY A 139 -21.01 22.50 5.50
CA GLY A 139 -21.57 22.73 6.82
C GLY A 139 -21.05 24.02 7.46
N ASP A 140 -19.74 24.24 7.38
CA ASP A 140 -19.07 25.44 7.88
C ASP A 140 -19.53 26.69 7.12
N ALA A 141 -19.70 26.61 5.80
CA ALA A 141 -20.24 27.69 4.98
C ALA A 141 -21.70 28.01 5.33
N ARG A 142 -22.52 27.00 5.64
CA ARG A 142 -23.92 27.22 6.10
C ARG A 142 -23.95 27.85 7.50
N ALA A 143 -23.04 27.46 8.39
CA ALA A 143 -22.93 28.04 9.73
C ALA A 143 -22.37 29.48 9.71
N GLY A 144 -21.30 29.72 8.94
CA GLY A 144 -20.64 31.03 8.81
C GLY A 144 -21.32 31.99 7.82
N GLY A 145 -22.06 31.48 6.83
CA GLY A 145 -22.86 32.26 5.89
C GLY A 145 -23.99 33.05 6.57
N LYS A 146 -24.49 32.55 7.71
CA LYS A 146 -25.40 33.29 8.61
C LYS A 146 -24.76 34.55 9.21
N ILE A 147 -23.43 34.62 9.27
CA ILE A 147 -22.66 35.77 9.76
C ILE A 147 -22.33 36.74 8.61
N MET A 148 -22.20 36.25 7.37
CA MET A 148 -21.79 37.04 6.19
C MET A 148 -22.92 37.32 5.18
N ASN A 149 -24.20 37.11 5.53
CA ASN A 149 -25.37 37.29 4.65
C ASN A 149 -25.30 36.52 3.31
N ILE A 150 -24.62 35.37 3.29
CA ILE A 150 -24.66 34.46 2.14
C ILE A 150 -25.98 33.69 2.24
N ARG A 151 -26.75 33.64 1.15
CA ARG A 151 -28.01 32.90 1.13
C ARG A 151 -27.72 31.41 1.06
N GLU A 152 -28.55 30.60 1.72
CA GLU A 152 -28.38 29.14 1.69
C GLU A 152 -28.45 28.58 0.25
N GLU A 153 -29.23 29.24 -0.63
CA GLU A 153 -29.32 28.91 -2.06
C GLU A 153 -28.04 29.12 -2.86
N ASP A 154 -27.09 29.94 -2.36
CA ASP A 154 -25.82 30.23 -3.02
C ASP A 154 -24.70 29.25 -2.62
N ILE A 155 -24.97 28.34 -1.67
CA ILE A 155 -24.00 27.33 -1.21
C ILE A 155 -24.18 26.07 -2.05
N PRO A 156 -23.21 25.70 -2.91
CA PRO A 156 -23.34 24.55 -3.79
C PRO A 156 -23.58 23.25 -3.01
N GLU A 157 -24.48 22.41 -3.52
CA GLU A 157 -24.69 21.08 -2.97
C GLU A 157 -23.54 20.14 -3.32
N VAL A 158 -23.00 19.46 -2.31
CA VAL A 158 -21.99 18.41 -2.50
C VAL A 158 -22.70 17.19 -3.08
N GLN A 159 -22.40 16.89 -4.34
CA GLN A 159 -22.92 15.70 -5.04
C GLN A 159 -21.95 14.54 -4.84
N GLU A 160 -22.43 13.42 -4.32
CA GLU A 160 -21.63 12.22 -4.04
C GLU A 160 -20.96 11.67 -5.31
N GLU A 161 -21.66 11.76 -6.44
CA GLU A 161 -21.21 11.30 -7.76
C GLU A 161 -19.92 11.99 -8.20
N SER A 162 -19.68 13.24 -7.76
CA SER A 162 -18.43 13.97 -8.07
C SER A 162 -17.20 13.42 -7.35
N PHE A 163 -17.41 12.52 -6.39
CA PHE A 163 -16.36 11.88 -5.59
C PHE A 163 -16.29 10.37 -5.82
N ARG A 164 -17.11 9.81 -6.70
CA ARG A 164 -17.06 8.38 -7.03
C ARG A 164 -16.19 8.14 -8.25
N TYR A 165 -15.48 7.02 -8.24
CA TYR A 165 -14.82 6.52 -9.44
C TYR A 165 -15.86 6.19 -10.52
N PRO A 166 -15.54 6.40 -11.81
CA PRO A 166 -16.48 6.17 -12.90
C PRO A 166 -16.74 4.69 -13.19
N GLY A 167 -15.93 3.78 -12.64
CA GLY A 167 -16.02 2.35 -12.89
C GLY A 167 -15.46 1.89 -14.25
N PRO A 168 -15.83 0.68 -14.68
CA PRO A 168 -16.87 -0.19 -14.10
C PRO A 168 -16.45 -0.86 -12.78
N LYS A 169 -17.39 -1.51 -12.09
CA LYS A 169 -17.08 -2.40 -10.96
C LYS A 169 -16.21 -3.57 -11.45
N PRO A 170 -15.47 -4.26 -10.55
CA PRO A 170 -14.77 -5.49 -10.90
C PRO A 170 -15.65 -6.49 -11.69
N GLN A 171 -15.21 -6.89 -12.88
CA GLN A 171 -15.96 -7.80 -13.77
C GLN A 171 -15.53 -9.26 -13.63
N THR A 172 -14.45 -9.53 -12.89
CA THR A 172 -13.85 -10.86 -12.74
C THR A 172 -13.41 -11.10 -11.30
N LYS A 173 -13.24 -12.37 -10.91
CA LYS A 173 -12.72 -12.73 -9.59
C LYS A 173 -11.36 -12.13 -9.34
N GLU A 174 -10.49 -12.14 -10.34
CA GLU A 174 -9.12 -11.61 -10.24
C GLU A 174 -9.11 -10.09 -10.09
N SER A 175 -9.96 -9.37 -10.82
CA SER A 175 -10.15 -7.92 -10.64
C SER A 175 -10.64 -7.59 -9.24
N ALA A 176 -11.62 -8.34 -8.74
CA ALA A 176 -12.13 -8.16 -7.39
C ALA A 176 -11.09 -8.50 -6.31
N ILE A 177 -10.25 -9.53 -6.52
CA ILE A 177 -9.14 -9.85 -5.63
C ILE A 177 -8.13 -8.71 -5.57
N VAL A 178 -7.74 -8.13 -6.72
CA VAL A 178 -6.81 -6.99 -6.75
C VAL A 178 -7.43 -5.77 -6.06
N SER A 179 -8.72 -5.48 -6.33
CA SER A 179 -9.47 -4.41 -5.67
C SER A 179 -9.49 -4.55 -4.14
N LEU A 180 -9.76 -5.76 -3.64
CA LEU A 180 -9.78 -6.03 -2.20
C LEU A 180 -8.37 -6.01 -1.60
N ALA A 181 -7.36 -6.50 -2.33
CA ALA A 181 -5.98 -6.46 -1.88
C ALA A 181 -5.46 -5.02 -1.75
N ASP A 182 -5.76 -4.15 -2.71
CA ASP A 182 -5.41 -2.72 -2.70
C ASP A 182 -5.96 -2.02 -1.44
N ILE A 183 -7.27 -2.09 -1.21
CA ILE A 183 -7.88 -1.40 -0.06
C ILE A 183 -7.37 -1.95 1.28
N VAL A 184 -7.18 -3.27 1.39
CA VAL A 184 -6.65 -3.91 2.59
C VAL A 184 -5.21 -3.50 2.85
N GLU A 185 -4.37 -3.43 1.82
CA GLU A 185 -2.99 -2.96 1.93
C GLU A 185 -2.94 -1.51 2.40
N SER A 186 -3.65 -0.64 1.69
CA SER A 186 -3.69 0.80 1.93
C SER A 186 -4.16 1.11 3.36
N ALA A 187 -5.23 0.47 3.82
CA ALA A 187 -5.76 0.67 5.17
C ALA A 187 -4.87 0.05 6.26
N SER A 188 -4.13 -1.01 5.95
CA SER A 188 -3.22 -1.63 6.93
C SER A 188 -2.06 -0.70 7.32
N ARG A 189 -1.67 0.23 6.44
CA ARG A 189 -0.59 1.20 6.68
C ARG A 189 -0.89 2.18 7.81
N SER A 190 -2.17 2.43 8.10
CA SER A 190 -2.58 3.29 9.23
C SER A 190 -2.62 2.57 10.58
N LEU A 191 -2.34 1.26 10.63
CA LEU A 191 -2.31 0.52 11.89
C LEU A 191 -1.02 0.81 12.68
N GLU A 192 -1.12 1.61 13.75
CA GLU A 192 0.04 1.88 14.63
C GLU A 192 0.65 0.62 15.27
N LYS A 193 -0.20 -0.36 15.62
CA LYS A 193 0.19 -1.62 16.26
C LYS A 193 -0.63 -2.76 15.66
N PRO A 194 -0.09 -3.48 14.66
CA PRO A 194 -0.81 -4.52 13.94
C PRO A 194 -0.87 -5.81 14.76
N THR A 195 -1.86 -5.92 15.65
CA THR A 195 -2.16 -7.18 16.35
C THR A 195 -3.03 -8.08 15.47
N PRO A 196 -3.01 -9.42 15.65
CA PRO A 196 -3.85 -10.34 14.88
C PRO A 196 -5.34 -9.94 14.88
N GLN A 197 -5.88 -9.54 16.03
CA GLN A 197 -7.28 -9.13 16.18
C GLN A 197 -7.59 -7.84 15.40
N LYS A 198 -6.68 -6.85 15.41
CA LYS A 198 -6.87 -5.60 14.66
C LYS A 198 -6.81 -5.83 13.16
N ILE A 199 -5.90 -6.68 12.70
CA ILE A 199 -5.82 -7.06 11.29
C ILE A 199 -7.10 -7.80 10.89
N GLU A 200 -7.59 -8.71 11.75
CA GLU A 200 -8.83 -9.43 11.48
C GLU A 200 -10.04 -8.52 11.35
N GLN A 201 -10.21 -7.62 12.31
CA GLN A 201 -11.28 -6.63 12.30
C GLN A 201 -11.20 -5.76 11.03
N LEU A 202 -10.02 -5.20 10.74
CA LEU A 202 -9.81 -4.36 9.55
C LEU A 202 -10.19 -5.08 8.25
N VAL A 203 -9.70 -6.31 8.05
CA VAL A 203 -9.96 -7.06 6.82
C VAL A 203 -11.45 -7.38 6.66
N ASN A 204 -12.13 -7.77 7.75
CA ASN A 204 -13.55 -8.09 7.69
C ASN A 204 -14.39 -6.85 7.42
N GLU A 205 -14.11 -5.74 8.11
CA GLU A 205 -14.81 -4.45 7.92
C GLU A 205 -14.71 -3.97 6.46
N LEU A 206 -13.51 -3.96 5.87
CA LEU A 206 -13.33 -3.51 4.49
C LEU A 206 -14.04 -4.40 3.46
N ILE A 207 -14.08 -5.71 3.68
CA ILE A 207 -14.82 -6.63 2.80
C ILE A 207 -16.33 -6.39 2.94
N GLU A 208 -16.82 -6.22 4.16
CA GLU A 208 -18.24 -5.91 4.43
C GLU A 208 -18.65 -4.58 3.81
N GLU A 209 -17.81 -3.54 3.90
CA GLU A 209 -18.03 -2.25 3.25
C GLU A 209 -18.14 -2.39 1.73
N ARG A 210 -17.26 -3.17 1.10
CA ARG A 210 -17.31 -3.42 -0.36
C ARG A 210 -18.55 -4.20 -0.79
N ILE A 211 -19.02 -5.13 0.04
CA ILE A 211 -20.28 -5.83 -0.19
C ILE A 211 -21.47 -4.85 -0.05
N ALA A 212 -21.47 -4.02 1.01
CA ALA A 212 -22.55 -3.09 1.28
C ALA A 212 -22.68 -1.99 0.22
N ASP A 213 -21.56 -1.52 -0.35
CA ASP A 213 -21.51 -0.57 -1.47
C ASP A 213 -21.73 -1.25 -2.84
N GLY A 214 -22.04 -2.56 -2.86
CA GLY A 214 -22.31 -3.34 -4.07
C GLY A 214 -21.12 -3.46 -5.02
N GLN A 215 -19.89 -3.23 -4.56
CA GLN A 215 -18.70 -3.21 -5.44
C GLN A 215 -18.37 -4.59 -6.03
N LEU A 216 -18.94 -5.65 -5.48
CA LEU A 216 -18.68 -7.04 -5.90
C LEU A 216 -19.83 -7.66 -6.70
N ASP A 217 -20.89 -6.90 -7.00
CA ASP A 217 -22.11 -7.40 -7.64
C ASP A 217 -21.92 -7.89 -9.08
N GLU A 218 -20.87 -7.41 -9.75
CA GLU A 218 -20.59 -7.67 -11.17
C GLU A 218 -19.44 -8.68 -11.36
N CYS A 219 -19.02 -9.36 -10.28
CA CYS A 219 -18.03 -10.43 -10.33
C CYS A 219 -18.56 -11.73 -9.73
N ASP A 220 -18.07 -12.87 -10.22
CA ASP A 220 -18.55 -14.19 -9.78
C ASP A 220 -17.96 -14.65 -8.42
N LEU A 221 -17.60 -13.75 -7.51
CA LEU A 221 -17.09 -14.11 -6.18
C LEU A 221 -18.22 -14.59 -5.25
N THR A 222 -18.07 -15.77 -4.69
CA THR A 222 -18.99 -16.30 -3.67
C THR A 222 -18.62 -15.84 -2.27
N LEU A 223 -19.59 -15.79 -1.34
CA LEU A 223 -19.34 -15.55 0.09
C LEU A 223 -18.36 -16.57 0.70
N GLY A 224 -18.35 -17.81 0.17
CA GLY A 224 -17.38 -18.84 0.58
C GLY A 224 -15.95 -18.50 0.17
N GLU A 225 -15.76 -17.92 -1.02
CA GLU A 225 -14.46 -17.46 -1.51
C GLU A 225 -14.01 -16.20 -0.78
N LEU A 226 -14.91 -15.25 -0.51
CA LEU A 226 -14.58 -14.04 0.26
C LEU A 226 -14.03 -14.37 1.66
N ARG A 227 -14.60 -15.36 2.36
CA ARG A 227 -14.05 -15.82 3.64
C ARG A 227 -12.62 -16.37 3.51
N LYS A 228 -12.35 -17.15 2.45
CA LYS A 228 -11.01 -17.68 2.17
C LYS A 228 -10.01 -16.58 1.81
N ILE A 229 -10.45 -15.57 1.04
CA ILE A 229 -9.67 -14.38 0.71
C ILE A 229 -9.31 -13.63 1.99
N ALA A 230 -10.31 -13.36 2.84
CA ALA A 230 -10.11 -12.68 4.11
C ALA A 230 -9.10 -13.41 5.01
N GLU A 231 -9.25 -14.73 5.17
CA GLU A 231 -8.28 -15.58 5.87
C GLU A 231 -6.86 -15.42 5.32
N ARG A 232 -6.73 -15.37 3.99
CA ARG A 232 -5.42 -15.29 3.35
C ARG A 232 -4.79 -13.91 3.50
N PHE A 233 -5.56 -12.83 3.34
CA PHE A 233 -5.09 -11.47 3.58
C PHE A 233 -4.60 -11.30 5.02
N ARG A 234 -5.35 -11.78 6.01
CA ARG A 234 -4.93 -11.74 7.42
C ARG A 234 -3.58 -12.43 7.61
N PHE A 235 -3.42 -13.64 7.08
CA PHE A 235 -2.16 -14.39 7.19
C PHE A 235 -0.97 -13.65 6.55
N THR A 236 -1.16 -13.15 5.33
CA THR A 236 -0.11 -12.44 4.58
C THR A 236 0.27 -11.13 5.28
N LEU A 237 -0.72 -10.33 5.71
CA LEU A 237 -0.48 -9.11 6.47
C LEU A 237 0.23 -9.36 7.79
N MET A 238 -0.17 -10.36 8.57
CA MET A 238 0.53 -10.72 9.82
C MET A 238 2.01 -11.04 9.54
N THR A 239 2.28 -11.79 8.47
CA THR A 239 3.65 -12.17 8.11
C THR A 239 4.49 -10.95 7.72
N MET A 240 3.92 -9.99 6.99
CA MET A 240 4.60 -8.77 6.54
C MET A 240 4.77 -7.74 7.65
N LEU A 241 3.76 -7.59 8.52
CA LEU A 241 3.71 -6.59 9.58
C LEU A 241 4.31 -7.06 10.90
N HIS A 242 4.74 -8.32 11.01
CA HIS A 242 5.51 -8.78 12.16
C HIS A 242 6.80 -7.96 12.29
N THR A 243 6.81 -7.08 13.29
CA THR A 243 8.01 -6.42 13.77
C THR A 243 9.05 -7.49 14.11
N ARG A 244 10.20 -7.47 13.42
CA ARG A 244 11.38 -8.21 13.87
C ARG A 244 11.58 -7.85 15.34
N ILE A 245 11.56 -8.85 16.22
CA ILE A 245 11.84 -8.69 17.64
C ILE A 245 13.12 -7.87 17.74
N ALA A 246 13.03 -6.66 18.30
CA ALA A 246 14.20 -5.85 18.56
C ALA A 246 15.09 -6.66 19.50
N TYR A 247 16.33 -6.94 19.09
CA TYR A 247 17.30 -7.54 20.00
C TYR A 247 17.37 -6.65 21.24
N PRO A 248 17.32 -7.22 22.46
CA PRO A 248 17.52 -6.45 23.67
C PRO A 248 18.82 -5.66 23.48
N LYS A 249 18.73 -4.33 23.51
CA LYS A 249 19.93 -3.51 23.71
C LYS A 249 20.43 -3.93 25.08
N GLY A 250 21.48 -4.76 25.11
CA GLY A 250 22.12 -5.13 26.35
C GLY A 250 22.53 -3.85 27.05
N ASP A 251 21.95 -3.58 28.21
CA ASP A 251 22.44 -2.58 29.14
C ASP A 251 23.80 -3.06 29.68
N SER A 252 24.84 -2.97 28.86
CA SER A 252 26.22 -2.99 29.34
C SER A 252 26.71 -1.56 29.40
N LYS A 253 26.35 -0.87 30.50
CA LYS A 253 27.22 0.17 31.05
C LYS A 253 28.50 -0.49 31.57
N PHE A 254 29.35 -0.93 30.64
CA PHE A 254 30.74 -1.17 30.93
C PHE A 254 31.47 0.13 30.59
N THR A 255 31.43 1.08 31.53
CA THR A 255 32.44 2.15 31.58
C THR A 255 33.77 1.49 31.89
N PRO A 256 34.75 1.46 30.96
CA PRO A 256 36.10 1.09 31.33
C PRO A 256 36.63 2.22 32.21
N THR A 257 36.84 1.95 33.49
CA THR A 257 37.71 2.79 34.32
C THR A 257 39.12 2.66 33.74
N PHE A 258 39.53 3.63 32.93
CA PHE A 258 40.92 3.78 32.53
C PHE A 258 41.69 4.33 33.75
N ASP A 259 42.34 3.42 34.48
CA ASP A 259 43.41 3.79 35.42
C ASP A 259 44.63 4.26 34.59
N GLU A 260 44.77 5.57 34.43
CA GLU A 260 45.90 6.22 33.72
C GLU A 260 47.27 6.03 34.42
N GLU A 261 47.36 5.31 35.54
CA GLU A 261 48.59 5.17 36.32
C GLU A 261 49.41 3.90 36.04
N ARG A 262 49.00 3.01 35.13
CA ARG A 262 49.69 1.72 34.88
C ARG A 262 50.40 1.56 33.53
N MET A 263 50.56 2.62 32.75
CA MET A 263 51.25 2.56 31.45
C MET A 263 52.53 3.41 31.40
N ARG A 264 53.47 3.14 32.31
CA ARG A 264 54.89 3.46 32.05
C ARG A 264 55.60 2.17 31.62
N PRO A 265 56.11 2.07 30.38
CA PRO A 265 56.82 0.88 29.94
C PRO A 265 58.14 0.74 30.73
N ASP A 266 58.28 -0.38 31.43
CA ASP A 266 59.51 -0.75 32.13
C ASP A 266 60.53 -1.28 31.09
N VAL A 267 61.55 -0.47 30.81
CA VAL A 267 62.53 -0.64 29.71
C VAL A 267 63.56 -1.75 30.02
N MET A 268 63.29 -2.64 30.97
CA MET A 268 64.22 -3.70 31.41
C MET A 268 63.65 -5.13 31.31
N ALA A 269 62.60 -5.35 30.52
CA ALA A 269 61.97 -6.67 30.35
C ALA A 269 62.79 -7.70 29.51
N SER A 270 64.02 -7.38 29.11
CA SER A 270 64.85 -8.21 28.20
C SER A 270 65.64 -9.35 28.87
N LEU A 271 65.34 -9.75 30.11
CA LEU A 271 66.16 -10.75 30.84
C LEU A 271 65.40 -11.91 31.52
N ARG A 272 64.24 -12.36 31.04
CA ARG A 272 63.61 -13.57 31.60
C ARG A 272 63.27 -14.64 30.55
N LYS A 273 63.83 -15.83 30.77
CA LYS A 273 63.77 -17.06 29.94
C LYS A 273 62.34 -17.64 29.86
N PRO A 274 62.03 -18.43 28.80
CA PRO A 274 60.67 -18.89 28.53
C PRO A 274 60.32 -20.14 29.34
N ALA A 275 59.03 -20.30 29.67
CA ALA A 275 58.48 -21.55 30.17
C ALA A 275 57.24 -21.97 29.36
N SER A 276 57.23 -23.27 29.07
CA SER A 276 56.40 -24.13 28.20
C SER A 276 54.89 -23.89 28.08
N ALA A 277 54.38 -24.19 26.89
CA ALA A 277 52.96 -24.23 26.51
C ALA A 277 52.17 -25.41 27.12
N PRO A 278 50.85 -25.25 27.34
CA PRO A 278 49.90 -26.35 27.43
C PRO A 278 48.97 -26.46 26.19
N PRO A 279 48.25 -27.58 26.03
CA PRO A 279 47.88 -28.14 24.74
C PRO A 279 46.48 -27.76 24.22
N VAL A 280 46.32 -28.00 22.93
CA VAL A 280 45.10 -27.94 22.11
C VAL A 280 44.15 -29.09 22.47
N SER A 281 42.83 -28.83 22.49
CA SER A 281 41.81 -29.86 22.31
C SER A 281 40.64 -29.31 21.49
N ALA A 282 40.31 -30.05 20.43
CA ALA A 282 39.19 -29.85 19.53
C ALA A 282 37.97 -30.64 19.99
N ALA A 283 36.78 -30.10 19.71
CA ALA A 283 35.59 -30.77 19.18
C ALA A 283 34.54 -29.69 18.86
#